data_AF-A0A8S3J3U0-F1
#
_entry.id   AF-A0A8S3J3U0-F1
#
_cell.length_a   1.000
_cell.length_b   1.000
_cell.length_c   1.000
_cell.angle_alpha   90.00
_cell.angle_beta   90.00
_cell.angle_gamma   90.00
#
_symmetry.space_group_name_H-M   'P 1'
#
loop_
_entity.id
_entity.type
_entity.pdbx_description
1 polymer ?
#
loop_
_entity_poly.entity_id
_entity_poly.type
_entity_poly.pdbx_seq_one_letter_code
_entity_poly.pdbx_strand_id
1 'polypeptide(L)'
;MNHFYLYRKTKGFYHEQARPDRDSYVSIQWSNIDPTMASNFDKYNDTYIDTLSTPYDYGSVMHYGRNAFALNASEVTIIPIQNASALIGQRVQLSPIDILAIQRYYGCVPIPPPPTTTSTTTSTTTSTSSNTTAATTTKTNISVGIRNVFQLYLEIYFICFAPIIYFMYNIN
;
A
#
# COMPACT_ATOMS: atom_id res chain seq x y z
N MET A 1 0.79 -17.34 -15.01
CA MET A 1 1.07 -16.29 -14.01
C MET A 1 -0.15 -16.19 -13.13
N ASN A 2 -0.02 -16.36 -11.82
CA ASN A 2 -1.14 -16.27 -10.88
C ASN A 2 -1.39 -14.80 -10.56
N HIS A 3 -2.49 -14.24 -11.06
CA HIS A 3 -2.91 -12.89 -10.71
C HIS A 3 -3.43 -12.87 -9.26
N PHE A 4 -2.61 -12.34 -8.35
CA PHE A 4 -3.01 -12.02 -6.98
C PHE A 4 -3.39 -10.55 -6.86
N TYR A 5 -4.36 -10.28 -5.98
CA TYR A 5 -5.09 -9.02 -5.96
C TYR A 5 -5.81 -8.78 -4.58
N LEU A 6 -5.69 -7.61 -3.89
CA LEU A 6 -6.52 -7.05 -2.76
C LEU A 6 -6.61 -5.48 -2.66
N TYR A 7 -7.78 -4.82 -2.83
CA TYR A 7 -8.06 -3.38 -2.56
C TYR A 7 -9.57 -3.16 -2.35
N ARG A 8 -10.03 -1.98 -1.91
CA ARG A 8 -11.46 -1.74 -1.55
C ARG A 8 -12.38 -1.34 -2.71
N LYS A 9 -12.06 -1.73 -3.95
CA LYS A 9 -13.04 -1.98 -5.03
C LYS A 9 -12.50 -3.08 -5.94
N THR A 10 -13.08 -4.27 -5.80
CA THR A 10 -12.53 -5.54 -6.32
C THR A 10 -11.19 -5.91 -5.68
N LYS A 11 -10.88 -7.20 -5.75
CA LYS A 11 -9.49 -7.60 -5.68
C LYS A 11 -8.83 -7.07 -6.97
N GLY A 12 -7.88 -6.12 -6.96
CA GLY A 12 -7.11 -5.48 -5.86
C GLY A 12 -5.57 -5.60 -6.03
N PHE A 13 -4.72 -5.17 -5.06
CA PHE A 13 -3.23 -5.31 -4.99
C PHE A 13 -2.60 -5.70 -6.31
N TYR A 14 -2.65 -4.73 -7.21
CA TYR A 14 -2.09 -4.86 -8.54
C TYR A 14 -0.57 -4.72 -8.46
N HIS A 15 0.08 -4.87 -9.61
CA HIS A 15 1.49 -4.53 -9.71
C HIS A 15 1.73 -3.06 -9.35
N GLU A 16 2.81 -2.77 -8.64
CA GLU A 16 3.06 -1.41 -8.10
C GLU A 16 3.11 -0.36 -9.23
N GLN A 17 3.66 -0.71 -10.40
CA GLN A 17 3.67 0.18 -11.56
C GLN A 17 2.29 0.42 -12.19
N ALA A 18 1.23 -0.26 -11.77
CA ALA A 18 -0.15 -0.05 -12.24
C ALA A 18 -0.94 0.94 -11.35
N ARG A 19 -0.32 1.49 -10.28
CA ARG A 19 -0.92 2.51 -9.42
C ARG A 19 -1.31 3.79 -10.21
N PRO A 20 -2.37 4.50 -9.82
CA PRO A 20 -2.78 5.76 -10.46
C PRO A 20 -1.68 6.83 -10.44
N ASP A 21 -0.91 6.91 -9.34
CA ASP A 21 0.15 7.89 -9.09
C ASP A 21 1.52 7.52 -9.70
N ARG A 22 1.66 6.34 -10.33
CA ARG A 22 2.95 5.77 -10.76
C ARG A 22 3.79 6.66 -11.67
N ASP A 23 3.18 7.49 -12.51
CA ASP A 23 3.91 8.37 -13.44
C ASP A 23 4.74 9.47 -12.71
N SER A 24 4.49 9.69 -11.41
CA SER A 24 5.34 10.54 -10.57
C SER A 24 6.65 9.87 -10.16
N TYR A 25 6.75 8.54 -10.30
CA TYR A 25 7.82 7.70 -9.76
C TYR A 25 8.54 6.89 -10.84
N VAL A 26 7.85 6.42 -11.87
CA VAL A 26 8.41 5.64 -12.97
C VAL A 26 7.92 6.15 -14.34
N SER A 27 8.81 6.10 -15.34
CA SER A 27 8.50 6.33 -16.74
C SER A 27 8.44 4.99 -17.48
N ILE A 28 7.36 4.78 -18.24
CA ILE A 28 7.15 3.58 -19.06
C ILE A 28 7.63 3.84 -20.50
N GLN A 29 8.58 3.03 -20.97
CA GLN A 29 9.15 3.14 -22.31
C GLN A 29 8.35 2.31 -23.31
N TRP A 30 7.19 2.83 -23.71
CA TRP A 30 6.22 2.15 -24.56
C TRP A 30 6.77 1.61 -25.89
N SER A 31 7.80 2.26 -26.46
CA SER A 31 8.48 1.81 -27.68
C SER A 31 9.23 0.48 -27.53
N ASN A 32 9.57 0.12 -26.29
CA ASN A 32 10.44 -1.01 -25.97
C ASN A 32 9.63 -2.23 -25.47
N ILE A 33 8.31 -2.09 -25.36
CA ILE A 33 7.40 -3.12 -24.82
C ILE A 33 6.82 -3.92 -25.98
N ASP A 34 6.71 -5.24 -25.83
CA ASP A 34 5.96 -6.09 -26.76
C ASP A 34 4.51 -5.56 -26.89
N PRO A 35 4.04 -5.17 -28.09
CA PRO A 35 2.69 -4.64 -28.29
C PRO A 35 1.57 -5.57 -27.81
N THR A 36 1.80 -6.89 -27.79
CA THR A 36 0.83 -7.88 -27.28
C THR A 36 0.74 -7.88 -25.75
N MET A 37 1.74 -7.32 -25.07
CA MET A 37 1.88 -7.26 -23.61
C MET A 37 1.70 -5.84 -23.05
N ALA A 38 1.48 -4.82 -23.90
CA ALA A 38 1.40 -3.42 -23.49
C ALA A 38 0.35 -3.15 -22.38
N SER A 39 -0.78 -3.86 -22.39
CA SER A 39 -1.83 -3.73 -21.37
C SER A 39 -1.41 -4.13 -19.95
N ASN A 40 -0.30 -4.86 -19.77
CA ASN A 40 0.27 -5.15 -18.45
C ASN A 40 0.88 -3.89 -17.77
N PHE A 41 0.96 -2.76 -18.49
CA PHE A 41 1.44 -1.46 -18.03
C PHE A 41 0.32 -0.42 -17.90
N ASP A 42 -0.94 -0.82 -18.12
CA ASP A 42 -2.08 0.07 -17.91
C ASP A 42 -2.17 0.49 -16.43
N LYS A 43 -2.54 1.75 -16.21
CA LYS A 43 -2.83 2.25 -14.86
C LYS A 43 -4.30 2.00 -14.54
N TYR A 44 -4.56 1.64 -13.29
CA TYR A 44 -5.90 1.75 -12.74
C TYR A 44 -6.14 3.15 -12.19
N ASN A 45 -7.41 3.56 -12.09
CA ASN A 45 -7.81 4.84 -11.52
C ASN A 45 -8.06 4.74 -10.00
N ASP A 46 -8.11 5.90 -9.33
CA ASP A 46 -8.34 6.01 -7.87
C ASP A 46 -9.72 5.49 -7.41
N THR A 47 -10.65 5.26 -8.33
CA THR A 47 -11.97 4.66 -8.00
C THR A 47 -11.95 3.14 -7.97
N TYR A 48 -10.84 2.53 -8.41
CA TYR A 48 -10.63 1.10 -8.56
C TYR A 48 -9.46 0.60 -7.68
N ILE A 49 -8.36 1.36 -7.62
CA ILE A 49 -7.27 1.17 -6.66
C ILE A 49 -7.34 2.24 -5.57
N ASP A 50 -7.26 1.81 -4.32
CA ASP A 50 -7.02 2.66 -3.15
C ASP A 50 -5.58 2.42 -2.69
N THR A 51 -4.69 3.42 -2.70
CA THR A 51 -3.28 3.22 -2.30
C THR A 51 -3.11 2.90 -0.81
N LEU A 52 -4.18 2.85 -0.02
CA LEU A 52 -4.16 2.63 1.43
C LEU A 52 -3.24 3.64 2.16
N SER A 53 -3.07 4.83 1.56
CA SER A 53 -2.12 5.86 1.99
C SER A 53 -0.67 5.37 2.17
N THR A 54 -0.21 4.42 1.35
CA THR A 54 1.22 4.02 1.31
C THR A 54 1.99 4.84 0.25
N PRO A 55 3.27 5.16 0.50
CA PRO A 55 4.14 5.73 -0.54
C PRO A 55 4.34 4.71 -1.67
N TYR A 56 4.82 5.17 -2.82
CA TYR A 56 5.21 4.29 -3.93
C TYR A 56 6.45 3.48 -3.56
N ASP A 57 6.41 2.17 -3.78
CA ASP A 57 7.46 1.26 -3.34
C ASP A 57 8.19 0.55 -4.49
N TYR A 58 9.33 1.10 -4.88
CA TYR A 58 10.25 0.45 -5.82
C TYR A 58 10.68 -0.96 -5.36
N GLY A 59 10.76 -1.18 -4.05
CA GLY A 59 11.14 -2.46 -3.44
C GLY A 59 9.99 -3.47 -3.33
N SER A 60 8.77 -3.12 -3.73
CA SER A 60 7.60 -4.01 -3.62
C SER A 60 7.82 -5.28 -4.42
N VAL A 61 7.43 -6.42 -3.84
CA VAL A 61 7.47 -7.70 -4.55
C VAL A 61 6.52 -7.72 -5.77
N MET A 62 5.52 -6.82 -5.78
CA MET A 62 4.55 -6.67 -6.86
C MET A 62 5.05 -5.78 -8.00
N HIS A 63 6.13 -5.02 -7.81
CA HIS A 63 6.70 -4.14 -8.85
C HIS A 63 7.36 -4.95 -9.97
N TYR A 64 7.16 -4.58 -11.24
CA TYR A 64 7.88 -5.19 -12.36
C TYR A 64 9.37 -4.80 -12.40
N GLY A 65 10.20 -5.66 -12.99
CA GLY A 65 11.61 -5.38 -13.26
C GLY A 65 11.81 -4.40 -14.41
N ARG A 66 13.01 -3.83 -14.51
CA ARG A 66 13.37 -2.81 -15.52
C ARG A 66 13.10 -3.23 -16.97
N ASN A 67 13.24 -4.52 -17.28
CA ASN A 67 13.17 -5.08 -18.64
C ASN A 67 11.95 -6.01 -18.80
N ALA A 68 10.92 -5.87 -17.95
CA ALA A 68 9.72 -6.69 -18.02
C ALA A 68 9.01 -6.49 -19.37
N PHE A 69 8.60 -7.59 -20.03
CA PHE A 69 7.90 -7.58 -21.32
C PHE A 69 8.58 -6.75 -22.43
N ALA A 70 9.91 -6.60 -22.35
CA ALA A 70 10.69 -5.92 -23.37
C ALA A 70 10.72 -6.70 -24.69
N LEU A 71 10.75 -5.99 -25.83
CA LEU A 71 10.96 -6.59 -27.16
C LEU A 71 12.27 -7.37 -27.23
N ASN A 72 13.32 -6.83 -26.62
CA ASN A 72 14.62 -7.47 -26.48
C ASN A 72 15.05 -7.49 -25.00
N ALA A 73 15.69 -8.56 -24.55
CA ALA A 73 16.09 -8.73 -23.14
C ALA A 73 17.03 -7.61 -22.61
N SER A 74 17.73 -6.90 -23.50
CA SER A 74 18.59 -5.76 -23.18
C SER A 74 17.86 -4.42 -23.04
N GLU A 75 16.60 -4.32 -23.45
CA GLU A 75 15.84 -3.07 -23.44
C GLU A 75 15.14 -2.83 -22.09
N VAL A 76 15.11 -1.56 -21.68
CA VAL A 76 14.45 -1.12 -20.45
C VAL A 76 13.05 -0.61 -20.78
N THR A 77 12.04 -1.17 -20.12
CA THR A 77 10.63 -0.80 -20.22
C THR A 77 10.16 0.08 -19.06
N ILE A 78 10.84 0.03 -17.90
CA ILE A 78 10.53 0.85 -16.72
C ILE A 78 11.76 1.59 -16.19
N ILE A 79 11.69 2.92 -16.13
CA ILE A 79 12.75 3.80 -15.63
C ILE A 79 12.28 4.56 -14.38
N PRO A 80 12.85 4.30 -13.18
CA PRO A 80 12.64 5.13 -11.99
C PRO A 80 13.06 6.59 -12.21
N ILE A 81 12.19 7.54 -11.84
CA ILE A 81 12.37 8.98 -12.05
C ILE A 81 12.99 9.64 -10.81
N GLN A 82 12.37 9.47 -9.63
CA GLN A 82 12.83 10.17 -8.40
C GLN A 82 14.11 9.56 -7.80
N ASN A 83 14.37 8.28 -8.09
CA ASN A 83 15.58 7.58 -7.69
C ASN A 83 16.03 6.67 -8.83
N ALA A 84 16.83 7.21 -9.76
CA ALA A 84 17.30 6.48 -10.95
C ALA A 84 18.04 5.17 -10.62
N SER A 85 18.65 5.07 -9.43
CA SER A 85 19.36 3.89 -8.94
C SER A 85 18.48 2.89 -8.18
N ALA A 86 17.17 3.14 -8.06
CA ALA A 86 16.25 2.23 -7.37
C ALA A 86 16.26 0.84 -8.02
N LEU A 87 16.36 -0.20 -7.18
CA LEU A 87 16.19 -1.59 -7.60
C LEU A 87 14.69 -1.87 -7.65
N ILE A 88 14.22 -2.42 -8.77
CA ILE A 88 12.81 -2.79 -9.01
C ILE A 88 12.75 -4.21 -9.57
N GLY A 89 11.67 -4.94 -9.29
CA GLY A 89 11.48 -6.30 -9.78
C GLY A 89 12.03 -7.42 -8.88
N GLN A 90 12.29 -7.14 -7.60
CA GLN A 90 12.70 -8.19 -6.65
C GLN A 90 11.56 -9.19 -6.41
N ARG A 91 11.89 -10.47 -6.21
CA ARG A 91 10.95 -11.59 -5.97
C ARG A 91 11.37 -12.45 -4.78
N VAL A 92 12.02 -11.84 -3.78
CA VAL A 92 12.62 -12.57 -2.64
C VAL A 92 11.74 -12.51 -1.41
N GLN A 93 11.16 -11.34 -1.11
CA GLN A 93 10.40 -11.12 0.13
C GLN A 93 9.42 -9.96 -0.02
N LEU A 94 8.45 -9.88 0.87
CA LEU A 94 7.65 -8.66 1.04
C LEU A 94 8.54 -7.51 1.54
N SER A 95 8.30 -6.31 1.02
CA SER A 95 8.86 -5.09 1.58
C SER A 95 8.14 -4.68 2.88
N PRO A 96 8.70 -3.74 3.68
CA PRO A 96 7.97 -3.13 4.79
C PRO A 96 6.68 -2.42 4.36
N ILE A 97 6.61 -1.92 3.11
CA ILE A 97 5.45 -1.21 2.59
C ILE A 97 4.39 -2.20 2.09
N ASP A 98 4.79 -3.33 1.48
CA ASP A 98 3.90 -4.46 1.16
C ASP A 98 3.19 -4.95 2.44
N ILE A 99 3.96 -5.16 3.52
CA ILE A 99 3.44 -5.59 4.83
C ILE A 99 2.47 -4.55 5.40
N LEU A 100 2.81 -3.26 5.34
CA LEU A 100 1.94 -2.17 5.80
C LEU A 100 0.63 -2.10 4.99
N ALA A 101 0.70 -2.29 3.67
CA ALA A 101 -0.46 -2.34 2.80
C ALA A 101 -1.38 -3.52 3.17
N ILE A 102 -0.82 -4.72 3.37
CA ILE A 102 -1.56 -5.90 3.85
C ILE A 102 -2.23 -5.58 5.20
N GLN A 103 -1.48 -5.06 6.17
CA GLN A 103 -2.01 -4.74 7.50
C GLN A 103 -3.14 -3.69 7.45
N ARG A 104 -3.04 -2.68 6.59
CA ARG A 104 -4.10 -1.68 6.38
C ARG A 104 -5.31 -2.27 5.68
N TYR A 105 -5.11 -3.11 4.67
CA TYR A 105 -6.20 -3.79 3.95
C TYR A 105 -7.04 -4.69 4.89
N TYR A 106 -6.38 -5.42 5.79
CA TYR A 106 -7.05 -6.26 6.80
C TYR A 106 -7.50 -5.51 8.07
N GLY A 107 -7.34 -4.18 8.12
CA GLY A 107 -7.80 -3.35 9.25
C GLY A 107 -6.96 -3.43 10.52
N CYS A 108 -5.77 -4.04 10.44
CA CYS A 108 -4.83 -4.23 11.55
C CYS A 108 -4.03 -2.98 11.88
N VAL A 109 -3.84 -2.10 10.89
CA VAL A 109 -3.24 -0.77 11.05
C VAL A 109 -4.23 0.25 10.48
N PRO A 110 -4.55 1.33 11.21
CA PRO A 110 -5.40 2.39 10.67
C PRO A 110 -4.80 3.03 9.41
N ILE A 111 -5.66 3.32 8.43
CA ILE A 111 -5.31 4.18 7.29
C ILE A 111 -5.36 5.64 7.81
N PRO A 112 -4.27 6.42 7.71
CA PRO A 112 -4.30 7.84 8.06
C PRO A 112 -5.37 8.59 7.25
N PRO A 113 -6.04 9.61 7.82
CA PRO A 113 -6.88 10.48 7.02
C PRO A 113 -6.04 11.19 5.94
N PRO A 114 -6.59 11.46 4.74
CA PRO A 114 -5.91 12.25 3.72
C PRO A 114 -5.44 13.59 4.29
N PRO A 115 -4.25 14.09 3.90
CA PRO A 115 -3.76 15.37 4.38
C PRO A 115 -4.75 16.48 3.99
N THR A 116 -5.39 17.07 5.00
CA THR A 116 -6.37 18.14 4.79
C THR A 116 -5.67 19.33 4.15
N THR A 117 -6.13 19.74 2.96
CA THR A 117 -5.57 20.87 2.22
C THR A 117 -6.06 22.19 2.83
N THR A 118 -5.62 22.47 4.06
CA THR A 118 -5.95 23.71 4.76
C THR A 118 -5.19 24.86 4.11
N SER A 119 -5.90 25.66 3.32
CA SER A 119 -5.38 26.92 2.78
C SER A 119 -4.89 27.82 3.92
N THR A 120 -3.59 28.05 3.99
CA THR A 120 -2.95 28.81 5.06
C THR A 120 -3.47 30.25 5.11
N THR A 121 -4.16 30.60 6.20
CA THR A 121 -4.28 32.00 6.64
C THR A 121 -3.52 32.14 7.94
N THR A 122 -2.46 32.93 7.90
CA THR A 122 -1.50 33.16 8.99
C THR A 122 -2.15 33.85 10.18
N SER A 123 -1.95 33.33 11.40
CA SER A 123 -2.04 34.12 12.65
C SER A 123 -1.18 33.50 13.75
N THR A 124 -0.09 34.19 14.06
CA THR A 124 0.86 33.89 15.15
C THR A 124 0.25 34.21 16.52
N THR A 125 0.39 33.34 17.53
CA THR A 125 0.47 33.75 18.96
C THR A 125 1.22 32.68 19.78
N THR A 126 1.88 33.12 20.85
CA THR A 126 2.95 32.43 21.58
C THR A 126 2.50 31.91 22.96
N SER A 127 2.87 30.66 23.28
CA SER A 127 3.17 30.11 24.62
C SER A 127 2.10 29.83 25.70
N THR A 128 2.43 28.83 26.53
CA THR A 128 2.22 28.74 28.00
C THR A 128 1.04 27.93 28.58
N SER A 129 1.42 26.84 29.24
CA SER A 129 0.86 26.18 30.46
C SER A 129 -0.59 25.67 30.57
N SER A 130 -0.67 24.38 30.90
CA SER A 130 -1.56 23.70 31.85
C SER A 130 -2.93 24.30 32.22
N ASN A 131 -3.98 23.47 32.11
CA ASN A 131 -4.92 23.33 33.22
C ASN A 131 -5.64 21.97 33.22
N THR A 132 -5.87 21.45 34.43
CA THR A 132 -6.62 20.23 34.71
C THR A 132 -8.11 20.53 34.83
N THR A 133 -9.00 19.73 34.24
CA THR A 133 -10.42 19.71 34.65
C THR A 133 -11.00 18.30 34.49
N ALA A 134 -11.77 17.86 35.48
CA ALA A 134 -12.25 16.49 35.58
C ALA A 134 -13.33 16.16 34.51
N ALA A 135 -13.15 15.05 33.80
CA ALA A 135 -14.18 14.50 32.93
C ALA A 135 -15.18 13.66 33.75
N THR A 136 -16.45 14.07 33.78
CA THR A 136 -17.53 13.33 34.43
C THR A 136 -17.79 12.00 33.71
N THR A 137 -17.52 10.88 34.40
CA THR A 137 -17.71 9.54 33.85
C THR A 137 -19.19 9.18 33.71
N THR A 138 -19.77 9.43 32.54
CA THR A 138 -21.04 8.81 32.15
C THR A 138 -20.81 7.31 31.96
N LYS A 139 -21.30 6.48 32.89
CA LYS A 139 -21.25 5.01 32.78
C LYS A 139 -22.25 4.52 31.73
N THR A 140 -21.84 4.55 30.46
CA THR A 140 -22.51 3.76 29.42
C THR A 140 -22.29 2.29 29.74
N ASN A 141 -23.35 1.56 30.09
CA ASN A 141 -23.30 0.11 30.33
C ASN A 141 -23.08 -0.62 28.99
N ILE A 142 -21.84 -0.64 28.52
CA ILE A 142 -21.42 -1.53 27.44
C ILE A 142 -21.29 -2.92 28.05
N SER A 143 -22.18 -3.83 27.65
CA SER A 143 -22.04 -5.26 27.92
C SER A 143 -20.87 -5.83 27.11
N VAL A 144 -19.64 -5.56 27.56
CA VAL A 144 -18.43 -6.16 27.00
C VAL A 144 -18.46 -7.65 27.37
N GLY A 145 -18.98 -8.47 26.46
CA GLY A 145 -18.90 -9.91 26.58
C GLY A 145 -17.44 -10.32 26.73
N ILE A 146 -17.14 -11.12 27.76
CA ILE A 146 -15.78 -11.58 28.06
C ILE A 146 -15.34 -12.56 26.97
N ARG A 147 -14.82 -12.03 25.86
CA ARG A 147 -14.12 -12.81 24.84
C ARG A 147 -12.89 -13.42 25.49
N ASN A 148 -12.75 -14.74 25.37
CA ASN A 148 -11.57 -15.46 25.84
C ASN A 148 -10.32 -14.89 25.11
N VAL A 149 -9.26 -14.59 25.86
CA VAL A 149 -7.99 -14.06 25.32
C VAL A 149 -7.44 -14.95 24.19
N PHE A 150 -7.64 -16.27 24.28
CA PHE A 150 -7.27 -17.22 23.22
C PHE A 150 -8.07 -17.00 21.92
N GLN A 151 -9.35 -16.65 22.01
CA GLN A 151 -10.19 -16.34 20.83
C GLN A 151 -9.78 -15.01 20.19
N LEU A 152 -9.51 -13.97 20.99
CA LEU A 152 -8.94 -12.72 20.48
C LEU A 152 -7.59 -12.94 19.78
N TYR A 153 -6.72 -13.77 20.35
CA TYR A 153 -5.43 -14.10 19.74
C TYR A 153 -5.59 -14.78 18.38
N LEU A 154 -6.48 -15.78 18.28
CA LEU A 154 -6.77 -16.46 17.01
C LEU A 154 -7.40 -15.51 15.98
N GLU A 155 -8.38 -14.68 16.37
CA GLU A 155 -8.98 -13.68 15.48
C GLU A 155 -7.93 -12.71 14.92
N ILE A 156 -7.08 -12.15 15.78
CA ILE A 156 -5.98 -11.25 15.36
C ILE A 156 -4.97 -11.99 14.47
N TYR A 157 -4.60 -13.23 14.80
CA TYR A 157 -3.66 -14.01 14.01
C TYR A 157 -4.17 -14.28 12.59
N PHE A 158 -5.42 -14.77 12.45
CA PHE A 158 -6.00 -15.08 11.15
C PHE A 158 -6.29 -13.86 10.29
N ILE A 159 -6.59 -12.71 10.90
CA ILE A 159 -6.85 -11.46 10.17
C ILE A 159 -5.53 -10.76 9.79
N CYS A 160 -4.54 -10.70 10.69
CA CYS A 160 -3.38 -9.81 10.53
C CYS A 160 -2.07 -10.51 10.13
N PHE A 161 -1.89 -11.79 10.45
CA PHE A 161 -0.61 -12.49 10.26
C PHE A 161 -0.71 -13.62 9.24
N ALA A 162 -1.79 -14.40 9.25
CA ALA A 162 -2.01 -15.46 8.27
C ALA A 162 -1.98 -14.96 6.80
N PRO A 163 -2.49 -13.76 6.44
CA PRO A 163 -2.35 -13.26 5.07
C PRO A 163 -0.91 -12.94 4.68
N ILE A 164 -0.12 -12.35 5.59
CA ILE A 164 1.31 -12.05 5.35
C ILE A 164 2.06 -13.37 5.07
N ILE A 165 1.85 -14.37 5.91
CA ILE A 165 2.44 -15.71 5.76
C ILE A 165 2.01 -16.34 4.42
N TYR A 166 0.72 -16.27 4.07
CA TYR A 166 0.21 -16.76 2.79
C TYR A 166 0.90 -16.08 1.60
N PHE A 167 1.02 -14.75 1.60
CA PHE A 167 1.76 -14.02 0.56
C PHE A 167 3.22 -14.48 0.49
N MET A 168 3.92 -14.58 1.62
CA MET A 168 5.32 -15.04 1.65
C MET A 168 5.52 -16.43 1.03
N TYR A 169 4.58 -17.37 1.22
CA TYR A 169 4.65 -18.70 0.59
C TYR A 169 4.25 -18.72 -0.90
N ASN A 170 3.63 -17.67 -1.43
CA ASN A 170 3.14 -17.60 -2.81
C ASN A 170 3.94 -16.62 -3.69
N ILE A 171 5.02 -16.02 -3.19
CA ILE A 171 6.01 -15.30 -4.00
C ILE A 171 6.80 -16.34 -4.82
N ASN A 172 6.51 -16.43 -6.12
CA ASN A 172 7.28 -17.13 -7.15
C ASN A 172 7.31 -16.26 -8.42
#